data_AF-A0A5M8P0I9-F1
#
_entry.id   AF-A0A5M8P0I9-F1
#
_cell.length_a   1.000
_cell.length_b   1.000
_cell.length_c   1.000
_cell.angle_alpha   90.00
_cell.angle_beta   90.00
_cell.angle_gamma   90.00
#
_symmetry.space_group_name_H-M   'P 1'
#
loop_
_entity.id
_entity.type
_entity.pdbx_description
1 polymer ?
#
loop_
_entity_poly.entity_id
_entity_poly.type
_entity_poly.pdbx_seq_one_letter_code
_entity_poly.pdbx_strand_id
1 'polypeptide(L)'
;MKTCIYIHGLESKGNSRTAGILCEEFAGILGIVEPKIDYSDIQSVVETIKVAIAKSSSCFLIGSSMGGFVALQFPSVPKILINPALRPTETGIAKRHPQLQSQLSTFLELERYIVEHEIQNCNLGDREDSLFTYGLFGLNDELFSYRAEFERDFNYTLPRNHIFTCPDGHRLSEATVRNQLKTLIEYYLIDSTIFHESHPYYSTFPLFGFDEEEYKRLGIEPPSEERFAKLTADREKILSKLK
;
A
#
# COMPACT_ATOMS: atom_id res chain seq x y z
N MET A 1 -6.94 -16.26 -1.18
CA MET A 1 -7.44 -15.15 -2.01
C MET A 1 -6.61 -13.94 -1.65
N LYS A 2 -6.05 -13.22 -2.62
CA LYS A 2 -5.21 -12.03 -2.34
C LYS A 2 -6.10 -10.89 -1.83
N THR A 3 -5.61 -10.16 -0.84
CA THR A 3 -6.35 -9.07 -0.17
C THR A 3 -5.76 -7.72 -0.53
N CYS A 4 -6.59 -6.78 -0.96
CA CYS A 4 -6.24 -5.37 -1.08
C CYS A 4 -6.69 -4.65 0.19
N ILE A 5 -5.76 -4.09 0.94
CA ILE A 5 -6.07 -3.22 2.08
C ILE A 5 -6.03 -1.78 1.58
N TYR A 6 -7.21 -1.17 1.42
CA TYR A 6 -7.36 0.22 0.99
C TYR A 6 -7.31 1.15 2.20
N ILE A 7 -6.32 2.04 2.22
CA ILE A 7 -6.05 3.02 3.28
C ILE A 7 -6.48 4.39 2.75
N HIS A 8 -7.56 4.92 3.30
CA HIS A 8 -8.17 6.16 2.84
C HIS A 8 -7.40 7.41 3.31
N GLY A 9 -7.64 8.56 2.66
CA GLY A 9 -7.05 9.84 3.07
C GLY A 9 -7.65 10.44 4.36
N LEU A 10 -7.04 11.55 4.82
CA LEU A 10 -7.29 12.21 6.11
C LEU A 10 -8.76 12.57 6.39
N GLU A 11 -9.48 13.08 5.40
CA GLU A 11 -10.88 13.53 5.57
C GLU A 11 -11.92 12.47 5.21
N SER A 12 -11.47 11.27 4.85
CA SER A 12 -12.37 10.14 4.60
C SER A 12 -12.71 9.44 5.92
N LYS A 13 -13.93 8.91 6.04
CA LYS A 13 -14.44 8.24 7.27
C LYS A 13 -14.71 6.75 7.06
N GLY A 14 -13.99 6.11 6.13
CA GLY A 14 -14.29 4.79 5.58
C GLY A 14 -15.45 4.80 4.56
N ASN A 15 -15.69 3.67 3.91
CA ASN A 15 -16.59 3.54 2.74
C ASN A 15 -16.25 4.54 1.62
N SER A 16 -14.96 4.69 1.32
CA SER A 16 -14.56 5.57 0.23
C SER A 16 -15.18 5.09 -1.08
N ARG A 17 -15.57 6.04 -1.94
CA ARG A 17 -16.07 5.74 -3.29
C ARG A 17 -15.11 4.81 -4.04
N THR A 18 -13.81 5.05 -3.90
CA THR A 18 -12.77 4.22 -4.51
C THR A 18 -12.82 2.78 -4.02
N ALA A 19 -12.85 2.54 -2.70
CA ALA A 19 -12.93 1.18 -2.16
C ALA A 19 -14.24 0.47 -2.58
N GLY A 20 -15.36 1.20 -2.63
CA GLY A 20 -16.63 0.68 -3.13
C GLY A 20 -16.55 0.21 -4.58
N ILE A 21 -16.03 1.06 -5.48
CA ILE A 21 -15.82 0.70 -6.88
C ILE A 21 -14.87 -0.49 -7.02
N LEU A 22 -13.75 -0.52 -6.27
CA LEU A 22 -12.82 -1.65 -6.30
C LEU A 22 -13.47 -2.96 -5.83
N CYS A 23 -14.36 -2.89 -4.83
CA CYS A 23 -15.12 -4.05 -4.35
C CYS A 23 -16.05 -4.61 -5.45
N GLU A 24 -16.69 -3.74 -6.22
CA GLU A 24 -17.52 -4.12 -7.37
C GLU A 24 -16.67 -4.73 -8.50
N GLU A 25 -15.61 -4.03 -8.93
CA GLU A 25 -14.77 -4.43 -10.07
C GLU A 25 -14.01 -5.73 -9.83
N PHE A 26 -13.59 -6.00 -8.59
CA PHE A 26 -12.80 -7.19 -8.23
C PHE A 26 -13.61 -8.24 -7.45
N ALA A 27 -14.93 -8.19 -7.51
CA ALA A 27 -15.82 -9.12 -6.83
C ALA A 27 -15.47 -10.59 -7.16
N GLY A 28 -15.12 -11.36 -6.13
CA GLY A 28 -14.72 -12.77 -6.27
C GLY A 28 -13.34 -13.00 -6.88
N ILE A 29 -12.54 -11.95 -7.07
CA ILE A 29 -11.14 -11.99 -7.49
C ILE A 29 -10.23 -11.56 -6.32
N LEU A 30 -10.53 -10.41 -5.70
CA LEU A 30 -9.81 -9.87 -4.55
C LEU A 30 -10.72 -9.70 -3.34
N GLY A 31 -10.15 -9.88 -2.14
CA GLY A 31 -10.77 -9.35 -0.92
C GLY A 31 -10.42 -7.87 -0.80
N ILE A 32 -11.41 -6.98 -0.82
CA ILE A 32 -11.18 -5.55 -0.56
C ILE A 32 -11.50 -5.26 0.92
N VAL A 33 -10.51 -4.78 1.66
CA VAL A 33 -10.64 -4.39 3.06
C VAL A 33 -10.33 -2.90 3.18
N GLU A 34 -11.27 -2.12 3.73
CA GLU A 34 -11.05 -0.72 4.06
C GLU A 34 -11.16 -0.54 5.58
N PRO A 35 -10.04 -0.52 6.31
CA PRO A 35 -10.05 -0.31 7.75
C PRO A 35 -10.63 1.07 8.09
N LYS A 36 -11.45 1.14 9.14
CA LYS A 36 -11.89 2.41 9.71
C LYS A 36 -10.73 2.99 10.52
N ILE A 37 -10.20 4.11 10.08
CA ILE A 37 -9.03 4.75 10.69
C ILE A 37 -9.34 6.21 11.04
N ASP A 38 -8.74 6.68 12.14
CA ASP A 38 -8.80 8.07 12.58
C ASP A 38 -7.38 8.62 12.74
N TYR A 39 -7.05 9.61 11.93
CA TYR A 39 -5.74 10.25 11.90
C TYR A 39 -5.47 11.19 13.08
N SER A 40 -6.43 11.39 13.99
CA SER A 40 -6.16 12.05 15.27
C SER A 40 -5.15 11.29 16.15
N ASP A 41 -4.89 10.02 15.85
CA ASP A 41 -3.85 9.20 16.44
C ASP A 41 -3.17 8.36 15.35
N ILE A 42 -2.07 8.88 14.79
CA ILE A 42 -1.36 8.23 13.68
C ILE A 42 -0.77 6.87 14.07
N GLN A 43 -0.37 6.68 15.34
CA GLN A 43 0.16 5.40 15.80
C GLN A 43 -0.92 4.33 15.81
N SER A 44 -2.12 4.68 16.28
CA SER A 44 -3.28 3.79 16.26
C SER A 44 -3.69 3.42 14.82
N VAL A 45 -3.56 4.36 13.86
CA VAL A 45 -3.75 4.06 12.43
C VAL A 45 -2.75 3.02 11.95
N VAL A 46 -1.45 3.21 12.19
CA VAL A 46 -0.40 2.25 11.80
C VAL A 46 -0.67 0.88 12.41
N GLU A 47 -1.01 0.80 13.69
CA GLU A 47 -1.34 -0.46 14.36
C GLU A 47 -2.58 -1.14 13.77
N THR A 48 -3.61 -0.36 13.44
CA THR A 48 -4.82 -0.88 12.76
C THR A 48 -4.49 -1.52 11.42
N ILE A 49 -3.65 -0.87 10.61
CA ILE A 49 -3.23 -1.42 9.32
C ILE A 49 -2.36 -2.67 9.50
N LYS A 50 -1.46 -2.65 10.49
CA LYS A 50 -0.63 -3.80 10.85
C LYS A 50 -1.44 -5.04 11.19
N VAL A 51 -2.49 -4.88 12.02
CA VAL A 51 -3.44 -5.95 12.34
C VAL A 51 -4.17 -6.45 11.10
N ALA A 52 -4.57 -5.56 10.18
CA ALA A 52 -5.22 -5.95 8.92
C ALA A 52 -4.30 -6.77 8.01
N ILE A 53 -3.01 -6.39 7.94
CA ILE A 53 -1.97 -7.12 7.22
C ILE A 53 -1.80 -8.53 7.83
N ALA A 54 -1.60 -8.62 9.14
CA ALA A 54 -1.38 -9.90 9.83
C ALA A 54 -2.58 -10.87 9.75
N LYS A 55 -3.80 -10.34 9.68
CA LYS A 55 -5.01 -11.16 9.44
C LYS A 55 -5.10 -11.69 8.00
N SER A 56 -4.40 -11.07 7.07
CA SER A 56 -4.41 -11.44 5.65
C SER A 56 -3.33 -12.47 5.36
N SER A 57 -3.65 -13.54 4.61
CA SER A 57 -2.65 -14.54 4.23
C SER A 57 -1.72 -14.07 3.11
N SER A 58 -2.21 -13.18 2.24
CA SER A 58 -1.45 -12.49 1.20
C SER A 58 -2.17 -11.18 0.94
N CYS A 59 -1.45 -10.05 1.04
CA CYS A 59 -2.04 -8.74 0.82
C CYS A 59 -1.12 -7.77 0.09
N PHE A 60 -1.72 -6.69 -0.38
CA PHE A 60 -1.05 -5.49 -0.83
C PHE A 60 -1.85 -4.28 -0.38
N LEU A 61 -1.19 -3.13 -0.32
CA LEU A 61 -1.79 -1.89 0.14
C LEU A 61 -2.19 -1.02 -1.04
N ILE A 62 -3.30 -0.31 -0.91
CA ILE A 62 -3.57 0.87 -1.74
C ILE A 62 -3.74 2.05 -0.79
N GLY A 63 -2.85 3.03 -0.87
CA GLY A 63 -2.87 4.20 0.01
C GLY A 63 -3.14 5.47 -0.76
N SER A 64 -4.18 6.23 -0.39
CA SER A 64 -4.49 7.52 -1.02
C SER A 64 -4.14 8.70 -0.11
N SER A 65 -3.43 9.71 -0.61
CA SER A 65 -3.08 10.91 0.15
C SER A 65 -2.36 10.56 1.47
N MET A 66 -2.91 10.92 2.62
CA MET A 66 -2.41 10.49 3.94
C MET A 66 -2.41 8.97 4.14
N GLY A 67 -3.29 8.23 3.47
CA GLY A 67 -3.24 6.77 3.44
C GLY A 67 -2.01 6.23 2.70
N GLY A 68 -1.49 6.99 1.73
CA GLY A 68 -0.22 6.70 1.07
C GLY A 68 0.97 6.84 2.02
N PHE A 69 0.97 7.88 2.86
CA PHE A 69 1.96 8.04 3.93
C PHE A 69 1.97 6.86 4.91
N VAL A 70 0.78 6.41 5.32
CA VAL A 70 0.64 5.25 6.21
C VAL A 70 1.09 3.96 5.51
N ALA A 71 0.75 3.76 4.23
CA ALA A 71 1.17 2.58 3.48
C ALA A 71 2.70 2.43 3.42
N LEU A 72 3.43 3.55 3.37
CA LEU A 72 4.89 3.58 3.35
C LEU A 72 5.54 3.15 4.68
N GLN A 73 4.78 3.05 5.76
CA GLN A 73 5.25 2.50 7.05
C GLN A 73 5.43 0.98 7.02
N PHE A 74 5.11 0.33 5.88
CA PHE A 74 5.18 -1.12 5.72
C PHE A 74 6.10 -1.50 4.56
N PRO A 75 7.44 -1.50 4.78
CA PRO A 75 8.38 -1.61 3.67
C PRO A 75 8.26 -2.90 2.85
N SER A 76 8.08 -4.03 3.53
CA SER A 76 7.95 -5.36 2.91
C SER A 76 6.55 -5.68 2.39
N VAL A 77 5.65 -4.70 2.27
CA VAL A 77 4.31 -4.92 1.75
C VAL A 77 4.16 -4.20 0.40
N PRO A 78 3.86 -4.92 -0.70
CA PRO A 78 3.59 -4.31 -1.98
C PRO A 78 2.49 -3.25 -1.89
N LYS A 79 2.63 -2.15 -2.63
CA LYS A 79 1.74 -1.00 -2.46
C LYS A 79 1.53 -0.20 -3.74
N ILE A 80 0.30 0.25 -3.95
CA ILE A 80 -0.07 1.24 -4.95
C ILE A 80 -0.44 2.53 -4.22
N LEU A 81 0.26 3.61 -4.52
CA LEU A 81 0.11 4.90 -3.87
C LEU A 81 -0.61 5.87 -4.80
N ILE A 82 -1.70 6.48 -4.33
CA ILE A 82 -2.51 7.42 -5.09
C ILE A 82 -2.31 8.81 -4.50
N ASN A 83 -1.71 9.73 -5.27
CA ASN A 83 -1.38 11.08 -4.80
C ASN A 83 -0.82 11.09 -3.35
N PRO A 84 0.21 10.28 -3.04
CA PRO A 84 0.62 10.08 -1.65
C PRO A 84 1.19 11.36 -1.03
N ALA A 85 0.83 11.64 0.22
CA ALA A 85 1.47 12.70 1.00
C ALA A 85 2.81 12.19 1.55
N LEU A 86 3.90 12.25 0.78
CA LEU A 86 5.19 11.64 1.19
C LEU A 86 5.84 12.30 2.42
N ARG A 87 5.61 13.61 2.57
CA ARG A 87 6.13 14.44 3.67
C ARG A 87 4.98 15.27 4.25
N PRO A 88 4.03 14.66 4.98
CA PRO A 88 2.89 15.39 5.55
C PRO A 88 3.29 16.58 6.44
N THR A 89 4.50 16.59 7.01
CA THR A 89 5.03 17.73 7.78
C THR A 89 5.35 18.95 6.90
N GLU A 90 5.67 18.74 5.62
CA GLU A 90 6.09 19.78 4.66
C GLU A 90 4.92 20.36 3.83
N THR A 91 3.94 19.52 3.47
CA THR A 91 2.77 19.87 2.61
C THR A 91 1.86 21.00 3.10
N GLY A 92 2.03 21.47 4.33
CA GLY A 92 1.05 22.34 4.99
C GLY A 92 -0.28 21.64 5.30
N ILE A 93 -0.42 20.31 5.12
CA ILE A 93 -1.54 19.53 5.65
C ILE A 93 -1.51 19.63 7.19
N ALA A 94 -0.35 19.43 7.81
CA ALA A 94 -0.19 19.60 9.26
C ALA A 94 -0.59 21.02 9.74
N LYS A 95 -0.38 22.05 8.92
CA LYS A 95 -0.78 23.44 9.25
C LYS A 95 -2.29 23.66 9.20
N ARG A 96 -3.00 22.94 8.32
CA ARG A 96 -4.45 23.04 8.10
C ARG A 96 -5.28 22.16 9.04
N HIS A 97 -4.64 21.21 9.72
CA HIS A 97 -5.30 20.26 10.61
C HIS A 97 -4.67 20.29 12.01
N PRO A 98 -5.29 20.99 12.98
CA PRO A 98 -4.77 21.14 14.34
C PRO A 98 -4.42 19.82 15.03
N GLN A 99 -5.18 18.75 14.75
CA GLN A 99 -4.96 17.41 15.28
C GLN A 99 -3.65 16.76 14.82
N LEU A 100 -3.09 17.20 13.68
CA LEU A 100 -1.78 16.74 13.21
C LEU A 100 -0.65 17.54 13.86
N GLN A 101 -0.88 18.81 14.22
CA GLN A 101 0.14 19.63 14.87
C GLN A 101 0.53 19.07 16.24
N SER A 102 -0.43 18.58 17.03
CA SER A 102 -0.16 17.95 18.32
C SER A 102 0.65 16.66 18.21
N GLN A 103 0.77 16.09 17.01
CA GLN A 103 1.48 14.85 16.72
C GLN A 103 2.71 15.07 15.82
N LEU A 104 3.16 16.32 15.65
CA LEU A 104 4.22 16.66 14.69
C LEU A 104 5.51 15.86 14.91
N SER A 105 5.92 15.65 16.16
CA SER A 105 7.09 14.83 16.50
C SER A 105 6.94 13.39 16.01
N THR A 106 5.76 12.79 16.19
CA THR A 106 5.45 11.44 15.73
C THR A 106 5.47 11.36 14.21
N PHE A 107 4.93 12.36 13.51
CA PHE A 107 5.02 12.40 12.03
C PHE A 107 6.46 12.48 11.54
N LEU A 108 7.31 13.29 12.17
CA LEU A 108 8.74 13.38 11.83
C LEU A 108 9.48 12.06 12.06
N GLU A 109 9.16 11.34 13.14
CA GLU A 109 9.71 10.00 13.40
C GLU A 109 9.29 8.99 12.32
N LEU A 110 8.02 9.00 11.93
CA LEU A 110 7.48 8.13 10.88
C LEU A 110 8.03 8.48 9.49
N GLU A 111 8.26 9.77 9.18
CA GLU A 111 8.93 10.21 7.95
C GLU A 111 10.38 9.72 7.91
N ARG A 112 11.11 9.82 9.02
CA ARG A 112 12.47 9.26 9.14
C ARG A 112 12.48 7.75 8.95
N TYR A 113 11.53 7.03 9.56
CA TYR A 113 11.39 5.59 9.41
C TYR A 113 11.23 5.20 7.93
N ILE A 114 10.41 5.91 7.15
CA ILE A 114 10.27 5.67 5.70
C ILE A 114 11.63 5.85 5.01
N VAL A 115 12.37 6.92 5.31
CA VAL A 115 13.67 7.16 4.67
C VAL A 115 14.65 6.03 4.99
N GLU A 116 14.75 5.64 6.26
CA GLU A 116 15.68 4.62 6.75
C GLU A 116 15.30 3.21 6.27
N HIS A 117 14.01 2.85 6.29
CA HIS A 117 13.58 1.47 6.13
C HIS A 117 12.90 1.14 4.81
N GLU A 118 12.25 2.11 4.17
CA GLU A 118 11.67 1.96 2.85
C GLU A 118 12.71 2.41 1.81
N ILE A 119 13.02 3.70 1.77
CA ILE A 119 13.82 4.30 0.69
C ILE A 119 15.27 3.78 0.67
N GLN A 120 15.98 3.82 1.80
CA GLN A 120 17.38 3.39 1.83
C GLN A 120 17.54 1.88 1.62
N ASN A 121 16.64 1.05 2.16
CA ASN A 121 16.70 -0.40 1.94
C ASN A 121 16.33 -0.79 0.49
N CYS A 122 15.46 -0.03 -0.19
CA CYS A 122 15.26 -0.17 -1.65
C CYS A 122 16.59 0.04 -2.40
N ASN A 123 17.35 1.06 -2.00
CA ASN A 123 18.58 1.49 -2.66
C ASN A 123 19.76 0.53 -2.46
N LEU A 124 19.73 -0.28 -1.40
CA LEU A 124 20.78 -1.26 -1.11
C LEU A 124 20.61 -2.59 -1.87
N GLY A 125 19.49 -2.79 -2.58
CA GLY A 125 19.20 -4.06 -3.26
C GLY A 125 18.87 -5.21 -2.30
N ASP A 126 18.75 -4.92 -1.01
CA ASP A 126 18.58 -5.91 0.06
C ASP A 126 17.11 -6.34 0.28
N ARG A 127 16.14 -5.69 -0.38
CA ARG A 127 14.72 -6.04 -0.30
C ARG A 127 14.05 -6.07 -1.66
N GLU A 128 13.85 -7.26 -2.21
CA GLU A 128 13.07 -7.49 -3.44
C GLU A 128 11.57 -7.16 -3.25
N ASP A 129 11.05 -7.05 -2.02
CA ASP A 129 9.66 -6.65 -1.76
C ASP A 129 9.38 -5.18 -2.14
N SER A 130 10.43 -4.34 -2.12
CA SER A 130 10.35 -2.96 -2.59
C SER A 130 10.10 -2.84 -4.10
N LEU A 131 10.25 -3.96 -4.82
CA LEU A 131 10.07 -4.02 -6.27
C LEU A 131 8.60 -3.81 -6.70
N PHE A 132 7.65 -3.65 -5.77
CA PHE A 132 6.22 -3.50 -6.08
C PHE A 132 5.57 -2.28 -5.44
N THR A 133 6.31 -1.16 -5.34
CA THR A 133 5.75 0.15 -4.98
C THR A 133 5.45 0.95 -6.25
N TYR A 134 4.16 1.12 -6.56
CA TYR A 134 3.67 1.88 -7.72
C TYR A 134 3.06 3.20 -7.25
N GLY A 135 3.19 4.25 -8.06
CA GLY A 135 2.54 5.54 -7.85
C GLY A 135 1.55 5.88 -8.98
N LEU A 136 0.35 6.35 -8.63
CA LEU A 136 -0.64 6.92 -9.54
C LEU A 136 -0.88 8.38 -9.16
N PHE A 137 -0.49 9.30 -10.05
CA PHE A 137 -0.49 10.74 -9.80
C PHE A 137 -1.52 11.49 -10.66
N GLY A 138 -2.35 12.32 -10.04
CA GLY A 138 -3.23 13.27 -10.70
C GLY A 138 -2.43 14.43 -11.29
N LEU A 139 -2.56 14.65 -12.60
CA LEU A 139 -1.90 15.77 -13.29
C LEU A 139 -2.48 17.12 -12.89
N ASN A 140 -3.71 17.13 -12.37
CA ASN A 140 -4.43 18.33 -11.95
C ASN A 140 -4.62 18.38 -10.43
N ASP A 141 -3.76 17.71 -9.64
CA ASP A 141 -3.85 17.71 -8.17
C ASP A 141 -3.69 19.13 -7.63
N GLU A 142 -4.78 19.64 -7.07
CA GLU A 142 -4.91 21.00 -6.56
C GLU A 142 -4.32 21.20 -5.17
N LEU A 143 -3.96 20.11 -4.47
CA LEU A 143 -3.41 20.17 -3.11
C LEU A 143 -1.88 20.11 -3.12
N PHE A 144 -1.30 19.14 -3.81
CA PHE A 144 0.15 18.94 -3.92
C PHE A 144 0.48 17.86 -4.95
N SER A 145 1.72 17.81 -5.43
CA SER A 145 2.22 16.70 -6.22
C SER A 145 3.60 16.29 -5.73
N TYR A 146 3.70 15.06 -5.23
CA TYR A 146 4.94 14.42 -4.81
C TYR A 146 5.58 13.53 -5.88
N ARG A 147 5.19 13.67 -7.15
CA ARG A 147 5.67 12.80 -8.22
C ARG A 147 7.19 12.86 -8.35
N ALA A 148 7.79 14.05 -8.31
CA ALA A 148 9.23 14.20 -8.51
C ALA A 148 10.02 13.63 -7.33
N GLU A 149 9.52 13.80 -6.12
CA GLU A 149 10.08 13.23 -4.89
C GLU A 149 9.93 11.71 -4.87
N PHE A 150 8.77 11.19 -5.29
CA PHE A 150 8.58 9.76 -5.46
C PHE A 150 9.56 9.20 -6.50
N GLU A 151 9.68 9.86 -7.65
CA GLU A 151 10.64 9.45 -8.68
C GLU A 151 12.06 9.45 -8.14
N ARG A 152 12.49 10.51 -7.45
CA ARG A 152 13.82 10.61 -6.84
C ARG A 152 14.06 9.52 -5.79
N ASP A 153 13.11 9.32 -4.89
CA ASP A 153 13.27 8.46 -3.71
C ASP A 153 13.17 6.97 -4.09
N PHE A 154 12.49 6.63 -5.20
CA PHE A 154 12.27 5.25 -5.63
C PHE A 154 12.92 4.90 -6.99
N ASN A 155 13.84 5.74 -7.53
CA ASN A 155 14.38 5.58 -8.90
C ASN A 155 15.41 4.47 -9.13
N TYR A 156 15.88 3.76 -8.11
CA TYR A 156 17.24 3.20 -8.18
C TYR A 156 17.39 1.72 -8.51
N THR A 157 16.32 0.95 -8.78
CA THR A 157 16.51 -0.50 -8.93
C THR A 157 15.54 -1.24 -9.86
N LEU A 158 14.76 -0.56 -10.69
CA LEU A 158 13.74 -1.22 -11.52
C LEU A 158 13.65 -0.64 -12.94
N PRO A 159 13.31 -1.45 -13.96
CA PRO A 159 13.10 -0.96 -15.31
C PRO A 159 11.93 0.04 -15.29
N ARG A 160 12.27 1.33 -15.41
CA ARG A 160 11.38 2.49 -15.64
C ARG A 160 9.91 2.12 -15.92
N ASN A 161 9.03 1.91 -14.93
CA ASN A 161 7.59 1.72 -15.18
C ASN A 161 6.67 1.78 -13.94
N HIS A 162 7.09 2.32 -12.78
CA HIS A 162 6.25 2.30 -11.56
C HIS A 162 5.51 3.61 -11.28
N ILE A 163 5.60 4.59 -12.18
CA ILE A 163 4.93 5.89 -12.07
C ILE A 163 3.89 6.00 -13.18
N PHE A 164 2.63 6.11 -12.77
CA PHE A 164 1.46 6.29 -13.61
C PHE A 164 0.87 7.67 -13.37
N THR A 165 0.21 8.23 -14.38
CA THR A 165 -0.45 9.53 -14.29
C THR A 165 -1.86 9.49 -14.82
N CYS A 166 -2.75 10.29 -14.23
CA CYS A 166 -4.15 10.42 -14.62
C CYS A 166 -4.56 11.90 -14.77
N PRO A 167 -5.62 12.22 -15.53
CA PRO A 167 -6.08 13.60 -15.71
C PRO A 167 -6.82 14.16 -14.49
N ASP A 168 -6.99 13.41 -13.41
CA ASP A 168 -7.74 13.85 -12.23
C ASP A 168 -6.94 14.80 -11.34
N GLY A 169 -7.67 15.41 -10.39
CA GLY A 169 -7.09 16.15 -9.27
C GLY A 169 -6.74 15.25 -8.09
N HIS A 170 -6.80 15.80 -6.87
CA HIS A 170 -6.37 15.08 -5.67
C HIS A 170 -7.18 13.80 -5.42
N ARG A 171 -8.47 13.84 -5.74
CA ARG A 171 -9.39 12.69 -5.64
C ARG A 171 -9.66 12.12 -7.04
N LEU A 172 -9.45 10.82 -7.20
CA LEU A 172 -9.73 10.15 -8.47
C LEU A 172 -11.22 10.14 -8.79
N SER A 173 -11.56 10.41 -10.05
CA SER A 173 -12.89 10.21 -10.62
C SER A 173 -13.22 8.73 -10.75
N GLU A 174 -14.50 8.40 -10.81
CA GLU A 174 -14.94 7.01 -11.02
C GLU A 174 -14.37 6.41 -12.31
N ALA A 175 -14.31 7.21 -13.38
CA ALA A 175 -13.73 6.79 -14.65
C ALA A 175 -12.25 6.39 -14.50
N THR A 176 -11.46 7.15 -13.74
CA THR A 176 -10.06 6.80 -13.49
C THR A 176 -9.92 5.58 -12.60
N VAL A 177 -10.81 5.40 -11.59
CA VAL A 177 -10.79 4.21 -10.75
C VAL A 177 -11.08 2.95 -11.58
N ARG A 178 -12.15 2.96 -12.39
CA ARG A 178 -12.56 1.80 -13.20
C ARG A 178 -11.63 1.49 -14.37
N ASN A 179 -10.92 2.49 -14.90
CA ASN A 179 -10.02 2.29 -16.03
C ASN A 179 -8.56 2.20 -15.59
N GLN A 180 -7.99 3.27 -15.05
CA GLN A 180 -6.54 3.35 -14.83
C GLN A 180 -6.10 2.64 -13.55
N LEU A 181 -6.78 2.87 -12.43
CA LEU A 181 -6.43 2.21 -11.17
C LEU A 181 -6.71 0.70 -11.27
N LYS A 182 -7.84 0.30 -11.86
CA LYS A 182 -8.15 -1.11 -12.14
C LYS A 182 -7.06 -1.77 -12.98
N THR A 183 -6.68 -1.18 -14.11
CA THR A 183 -5.61 -1.72 -14.97
C THR A 183 -4.27 -1.80 -14.25
N LEU A 184 -3.94 -0.81 -13.40
CA LEU A 184 -2.73 -0.87 -12.59
C LEU A 184 -2.76 -2.03 -11.57
N ILE A 185 -3.90 -2.26 -10.93
CA ILE A 185 -4.08 -3.41 -10.03
C ILE A 185 -3.93 -4.72 -10.81
N GLU A 186 -4.56 -4.84 -11.98
CA GLU A 186 -4.43 -6.03 -12.84
C GLU A 186 -2.98 -6.27 -13.27
N TYR A 187 -2.27 -5.20 -13.68
CA TYR A 187 -0.85 -5.25 -14.00
C TYR A 187 -0.03 -5.76 -12.82
N TYR A 188 -0.25 -5.20 -11.62
CA TYR A 188 0.43 -5.66 -10.40
C TYR A 188 0.14 -7.14 -10.08
N LEU A 189 -1.10 -7.59 -10.24
CA LEU A 189 -1.45 -9.00 -10.00
C LEU A 189 -0.71 -9.93 -10.95
N ILE A 190 -0.55 -9.56 -12.22
CA ILE A 190 0.22 -10.33 -13.20
C ILE A 190 1.71 -10.30 -12.87
N ASP A 191 2.28 -9.11 -12.65
CA ASP A 191 3.71 -8.89 -12.42
C ASP A 191 4.18 -9.63 -11.16
N SER A 192 3.45 -9.49 -10.06
CA SER A 192 3.73 -10.24 -8.82
C SER A 192 3.63 -11.77 -9.02
N THR A 193 2.79 -12.24 -9.94
CA THR A 193 2.68 -13.67 -10.23
C THR A 193 3.88 -14.20 -11.00
N ILE A 194 4.31 -13.48 -12.05
CA ILE A 194 5.49 -13.85 -12.86
C ILE A 194 6.76 -13.86 -12.00
N PHE A 195 6.90 -12.87 -11.10
CA PHE A 195 8.02 -12.81 -10.18
C PHE A 195 8.08 -14.04 -9.26
N HIS A 196 6.96 -14.44 -8.65
CA HIS A 196 6.90 -15.64 -7.81
C HIS A 196 7.14 -16.95 -8.59
N GLU A 197 6.79 -17.00 -9.87
CA GLU A 197 7.08 -18.14 -10.75
C GLU A 197 8.58 -18.31 -11.03
N SER A 198 9.28 -17.19 -11.21
CA SER A 198 10.72 -17.17 -11.45
C SER A 198 11.56 -17.30 -10.17
N HIS A 199 10.97 -17.02 -9.00
CA HIS A 199 11.67 -17.00 -7.71
C HIS A 199 10.88 -17.75 -6.59
N PRO A 200 10.70 -19.08 -6.69
CA PRO A 200 9.81 -19.83 -5.81
C PRO A 200 10.25 -19.92 -4.34
N TYR A 201 11.56 -19.81 -4.06
CA TYR A 201 12.14 -19.87 -2.72
C TYR A 201 11.83 -18.66 -1.83
N TYR A 202 11.26 -17.59 -2.40
CA TYR A 202 10.90 -16.37 -1.66
C TYR A 202 9.47 -16.41 -1.10
N SER A 203 8.73 -17.49 -1.38
CA SER A 203 7.41 -17.75 -0.78
C SER A 203 7.47 -18.16 0.70
N THR A 204 8.67 -18.40 1.25
CA THR A 204 8.89 -18.95 2.59
C THR A 204 9.48 -17.96 3.61
N PHE A 205 9.82 -16.72 3.21
CA PHE A 205 10.20 -15.68 4.17
C PHE A 205 8.95 -15.18 4.91
N PRO A 206 9.06 -14.72 6.19
CA PRO A 206 7.91 -14.26 6.94
C PRO A 206 7.24 -13.14 6.14
N LEU A 207 6.04 -13.42 5.64
CA LEU A 207 5.35 -12.72 4.54
C LEU A 207 5.19 -11.20 4.69
N PHE A 208 5.55 -10.64 5.85
CA PHE A 208 5.39 -9.24 6.20
C PHE A 208 6.54 -8.66 7.05
N GLY A 209 7.66 -9.39 7.19
CA GLY A 209 8.80 -8.94 8.01
C GLY A 209 8.53 -8.87 9.52
N PHE A 210 7.42 -9.45 10.01
CA PHE A 210 7.12 -9.56 11.44
C PHE A 210 7.83 -10.76 12.06
N ASP A 211 8.42 -10.56 13.25
CA ASP A 211 8.97 -11.66 14.05
C ASP A 211 7.88 -12.32 14.93
N GLU A 212 8.20 -13.48 15.54
CA GLU A 212 7.25 -14.22 16.40
C GLU A 212 6.76 -13.40 17.60
N GLU A 213 7.59 -12.53 18.16
CA GLU A 213 7.23 -11.67 19.29
C GLU A 213 6.22 -10.61 18.86
N GLU A 214 6.33 -10.12 17.63
CA GLU A 214 5.42 -9.18 17.03
C GLU A 214 4.04 -9.81 16.77
N TYR A 215 3.97 -11.06 16.32
CA TYR A 215 2.70 -11.80 16.23
C TYR A 215 2.03 -11.98 17.61
N LYS A 216 2.81 -12.33 18.65
CA LYS A 216 2.31 -12.46 20.03
C LYS A 216 1.79 -11.14 20.58
N ARG A 217 2.51 -10.03 20.36
CA ARG A 217 2.09 -8.68 20.79
C ARG A 217 0.73 -8.30 20.21
N LEU A 218 0.45 -8.70 18.98
CA LEU A 218 -0.80 -8.42 18.29
C LEU A 218 -1.93 -9.38 18.64
N GLY A 219 -1.64 -10.47 19.37
CA GLY A 219 -2.61 -11.51 19.67
C GLY A 219 -3.08 -12.27 18.42
N ILE A 220 -2.19 -12.43 17.43
CA ILE A 220 -2.47 -13.08 16.14
C ILE A 220 -1.57 -14.31 16.00
N GLU A 221 -2.14 -15.47 15.63
CA GLU A 221 -1.35 -16.66 15.35
C GLU A 221 -0.58 -16.52 14.02
N PRO A 222 0.71 -16.92 13.97
CA PRO A 222 1.47 -16.93 12.74
C PRO A 222 0.85 -17.89 11.70
N PRO A 223 1.09 -17.69 10.39
CA PRO A 223 0.50 -18.53 9.36
C PRO A 223 0.98 -19.99 9.46
N SER A 224 0.06 -20.96 9.47
CA SER A 224 0.40 -22.39 9.46
C SER A 224 0.87 -22.88 8.08
N GLU A 225 1.66 -23.96 8.01
CA GLU A 225 2.08 -24.60 6.74
C GLU A 225 0.90 -24.96 5.82
N GLU A 226 -0.23 -25.36 6.41
CA GLU A 226 -1.47 -25.65 5.69
C GLU A 226 -2.10 -24.39 5.06
N ARG A 227 -1.95 -23.24 5.72
CA ARG A 227 -2.35 -21.92 5.21
C ARG A 227 -1.47 -21.49 4.04
N PHE A 228 -0.18 -21.86 4.04
CA PHE A 228 0.72 -21.67 2.89
C PHE A 228 0.29 -22.48 1.67
N ALA A 229 -0.06 -23.77 1.84
CA ALA A 229 -0.51 -24.60 0.72
C ALA A 229 -1.79 -24.05 0.05
N LYS A 230 -2.70 -23.47 0.83
CA LYS A 230 -3.93 -22.84 0.34
C LYS A 230 -3.68 -21.57 -0.49
N LEU A 231 -2.63 -20.80 -0.18
CA LEU A 231 -2.24 -19.60 -0.93
C LEU A 231 -1.86 -19.94 -2.38
N THR A 232 -1.14 -21.05 -2.57
CA THR A 232 -0.74 -21.55 -3.90
C THR A 232 -1.95 -21.96 -4.74
N ALA A 233 -2.97 -22.59 -4.12
CA ALA A 233 -4.19 -22.96 -4.83
C ALA A 233 -5.06 -21.74 -5.22
N ASP A 234 -5.14 -20.73 -4.35
CA ASP A 234 -5.89 -19.51 -4.64
C ASP A 234 -5.25 -18.66 -5.75
N ARG A 235 -3.92 -18.76 -5.94
CA ARG A 235 -3.17 -18.13 -7.04
C ARG A 235 -3.63 -18.64 -8.42
N GLU A 236 -3.73 -19.95 -8.62
CA GLU A 236 -4.18 -20.52 -9.90
C GLU A 236 -5.61 -20.10 -10.26
N LYS A 237 -6.46 -19.95 -9.25
CA LYS A 237 -7.83 -19.46 -9.42
C LYS A 237 -7.88 -17.99 -9.89
N ILE A 238 -7.02 -17.12 -9.35
CA ILE A 238 -6.91 -15.73 -9.80
C ILE A 238 -6.46 -15.67 -11.26
N LEU A 239 -5.44 -16.44 -11.63
CA LEU A 239 -4.93 -16.51 -13.00
C LEU A 239 -5.98 -16.97 -14.01
N SER A 240 -6.82 -17.94 -13.64
CA SER A 240 -7.89 -18.44 -14.53
C SER A 240 -9.00 -17.42 -14.81
N LYS A 241 -9.14 -16.39 -13.97
CA LYS A 241 -10.15 -15.33 -14.10
C LYS A 241 -9.65 -14.06 -14.78
N LEU A 242 -8.32 -13.92 -14.90
CA LEU A 242 -7.67 -12.78 -15.57
C LEU A 242 -7.33 -13.06 -17.04
N LYS A 243 -7.49 -14.31 -17.51
CA LYS A 243 -7.41 -14.72 -18.92
C LYS A 243 -8.80 -14.69 -19.57
#